data_AF-A0A654M4F7-F1
#
_entry.id   AF-A0A654M4F7-F1
#
_cell.length_a   1.000
_cell.length_b   1.000
_cell.length_c   1.000
_cell.angle_alpha   90.00
_cell.angle_beta   90.00
_cell.angle_gamma   90.00
#
_symmetry.space_group_name_H-M   'P 1'
#
loop_
_entity.id
_entity.type
_entity.pdbx_description
1 polymer ?
#
loop_
_entity_poly.entity_id
_entity_poly.type
_entity_poly.pdbx_seq_one_letter_code
_entity_poly.pdbx_strand_id
1 'polypeptide(L)'
;MIKLLGISAAIIFILNAVSLGGYHQGGLEIYAQSNSTVETKKQPAIANTTQGQQATVTVTKIVHCDSSLGIPNDDSVCQFVLENVDANQFNLVVTGNNPNLTSFQGSANGTTISLNPGNYTISETSFDTMDIENQLGETAIVTISTDSNGDCSSQFNEVDTFQEAKGSISNSELQSCEIINTVEVSQGASPEA
;
A
#
# COMPACT_ATOMS: atom_id res chain seq x y z
N MET A 1 33.86 31.86 29.60
CA MET A 1 33.65 33.31 29.40
C MET A 1 33.73 33.58 27.91
N ILE A 2 32.64 34.08 27.32
CA ILE A 2 32.52 35.08 26.24
C ILE A 2 31.13 34.86 25.61
N LYS A 3 30.25 35.82 25.88
CA LYS A 3 28.99 36.06 25.16
C LYS A 3 29.33 36.87 23.91
N LEU A 4 28.69 36.58 22.78
CA LEU A 4 28.36 37.62 21.80
C LEU A 4 26.92 37.42 21.29
N LEU A 5 26.11 38.47 21.47
CA LEU A 5 24.79 38.71 20.88
C LEU A 5 24.99 39.21 19.43
N GLY A 6 24.12 38.85 18.48
CA GLY A 6 22.97 39.65 18.01
C GLY A 6 23.06 39.76 16.47
N ILE A 7 22.07 40.08 15.61
CA ILE A 7 20.72 40.70 15.67
C ILE A 7 20.02 40.27 14.34
N SER A 8 18.81 39.68 14.38
CA SER A 8 17.50 40.24 13.99
C SER A 8 17.34 40.85 12.59
N ALA A 9 16.43 40.28 11.79
CA ALA A 9 15.55 41.03 10.89
C ALA A 9 14.21 40.29 10.77
N ALA A 10 13.17 40.88 11.35
CA ALA A 10 11.78 40.50 11.19
C ALA A 10 11.27 40.98 9.83
N ILE A 11 10.50 40.15 9.12
CA ILE A 11 9.70 40.56 7.98
C ILE A 11 8.22 40.46 8.38
N ILE A 12 7.53 41.59 8.24
CA ILE A 12 6.17 41.86 8.68
C ILE A 12 5.38 42.49 7.52
N PHE A 13 4.08 42.14 7.47
CA PHE A 13 2.93 42.67 6.69
C PHE A 13 2.94 42.43 5.16
N ILE A 14 1.83 42.07 4.51
CA ILE A 14 0.55 42.82 4.49
C ILE A 14 -0.70 41.90 4.36
N LEU A 15 -1.78 42.35 5.01
CA LEU A 15 -3.19 41.91 4.98
C LEU A 15 -3.91 42.14 3.64
N ASN A 16 -5.07 41.46 3.49
CA ASN A 16 -6.41 41.90 2.98
C ASN A 16 -7.05 40.75 2.16
N ALA A 17 -8.35 40.44 2.20
CA ALA A 17 -9.53 41.19 2.64
C ALA A 17 -10.68 40.25 3.07
N VAL A 18 -11.58 40.82 3.88
CA VAL A 18 -12.91 40.32 4.26
C VAL A 18 -13.88 40.40 3.08
N SER A 19 -14.78 39.42 2.94
CA SER A 19 -16.06 39.60 2.24
C SER A 19 -17.22 39.15 3.13
N LEU A 20 -18.07 40.12 3.48
CA LEU A 20 -19.39 39.95 4.10
C LEU A 20 -20.46 40.11 3.02
N GLY A 21 -21.53 39.33 3.11
CA GLY A 21 -22.79 39.53 2.39
C GLY A 21 -23.32 38.21 1.80
N GLY A 22 -24.55 37.79 2.00
CA GLY A 22 -25.69 38.38 2.69
C GLY A 22 -26.80 37.34 2.80
N TYR A 23 -27.73 37.59 3.73
CA TYR A 23 -28.98 36.87 3.92
C TYR A 23 -29.88 36.92 2.66
N HIS A 24 -30.57 35.82 2.36
CA HIS A 24 -31.94 35.89 1.84
C HIS A 24 -32.82 34.81 2.48
N GLN A 25 -33.82 35.26 3.23
CA GLN A 25 -34.99 34.51 3.71
C GLN A 25 -36.15 34.67 2.71
N GLY A 26 -37.06 33.69 2.67
CA GLY A 26 -38.35 33.72 1.95
C GLY A 26 -38.34 32.71 0.79
N GLY A 27 -39.14 31.64 0.74
CA GLY A 27 -40.48 31.45 1.27
C GLY A 27 -41.49 31.66 0.15
N LEU A 28 -42.01 30.58 -0.45
CA LEU A 28 -43.44 30.33 -0.73
C LEU A 28 -43.62 29.09 -1.60
N GLU A 29 -44.53 28.23 -1.14
CA GLU A 29 -45.14 27.12 -1.85
C GLU A 29 -45.89 27.63 -3.09
N ILE A 30 -45.79 26.89 -4.20
CA ILE A 30 -46.85 26.85 -5.21
C ILE A 30 -47.16 25.39 -5.50
N TYR A 31 -48.33 24.98 -5.04
CA TYR A 31 -49.04 23.80 -5.52
C TYR A 31 -49.36 23.99 -7.01
N ALA A 32 -48.88 23.06 -7.83
CA ALA A 32 -49.51 22.78 -9.11
C ALA A 32 -49.87 21.29 -9.13
N GLN A 33 -51.14 21.02 -8.79
CA GLN A 33 -51.81 19.77 -9.16
C GLN A 33 -52.00 19.77 -10.68
N SER A 34 -51.43 18.79 -11.37
CA SER A 34 -51.92 18.36 -12.67
C SER A 34 -52.15 16.85 -12.59
N ASN A 35 -53.39 16.49 -12.31
CA ASN A 35 -53.89 15.13 -12.44
C ASN A 35 -54.08 14.87 -13.95
N SER A 36 -53.20 14.07 -14.55
CA SER A 36 -53.39 13.55 -15.90
C SER A 36 -52.97 12.09 -15.93
N THR A 37 -53.97 11.22 -15.95
CA THR A 37 -53.87 9.77 -16.13
C THR A 37 -53.33 9.44 -17.52
N VAL A 38 -52.17 8.78 -17.57
CA VAL A 38 -51.76 7.91 -18.68
C VAL A 38 -51.06 6.68 -18.09
N GLU A 39 -51.68 5.51 -18.25
CA GLU A 39 -51.13 4.22 -17.89
C GLU A 39 -50.07 3.74 -18.90
N THR A 40 -49.14 2.94 -18.37
CA THR A 40 -48.29 1.94 -19.02
C THR A 40 -46.99 2.39 -19.72
N LYS A 41 -45.92 2.45 -18.94
CA LYS A 41 -44.82 1.47 -19.08
C LYS A 41 -43.99 1.48 -17.80
N LYS A 42 -43.73 0.28 -17.26
CA LYS A 42 -42.83 0.04 -16.13
C LYS A 42 -41.43 0.47 -16.55
N GLN A 43 -41.11 1.75 -16.33
CA GLN A 43 -39.76 2.28 -16.38
C GLN A 43 -38.98 1.50 -15.31
N PRO A 44 -37.90 0.77 -15.66
CA PRO A 44 -37.01 0.29 -14.62
C PRO A 44 -36.56 1.52 -13.83
N ALA A 45 -36.70 1.44 -12.50
CA ALA A 45 -36.07 2.40 -11.62
C ALA A 45 -34.66 2.61 -12.16
N ILE A 46 -34.33 3.86 -12.45
CA ILE A 46 -32.94 4.25 -12.61
C ILE A 46 -32.33 3.80 -11.29
N ALA A 47 -31.62 2.67 -11.32
CA ALA A 47 -30.73 2.33 -10.24
C ALA A 47 -29.82 3.56 -10.19
N ASN A 48 -30.02 4.39 -9.17
CA ASN A 48 -28.92 5.16 -8.65
C ASN A 48 -27.87 4.10 -8.39
N THR A 49 -26.95 3.92 -9.33
CA THR A 49 -25.62 3.44 -9.01
C THR A 49 -25.12 4.50 -8.05
N THR A 50 -25.36 4.27 -6.76
CA THR A 50 -24.36 4.58 -5.77
C THR A 50 -23.11 3.96 -6.36
N GLN A 51 -22.30 4.76 -7.07
CA GLN A 51 -20.88 4.48 -7.11
C GLN A 51 -20.50 4.49 -5.65
N GLY A 52 -20.58 3.30 -5.03
CA GLY A 52 -20.15 3.08 -3.68
C GLY A 52 -18.75 3.64 -3.65
N GLN A 53 -18.55 4.61 -2.77
CA GLN A 53 -17.29 5.31 -2.58
C GLN A 53 -16.19 4.29 -2.29
N GLN A 54 -15.56 3.77 -3.36
CA GLN A 54 -14.54 2.73 -3.24
C GLN A 54 -13.36 3.27 -2.45
N ALA A 55 -12.82 2.41 -1.62
CA ALA A 55 -11.60 2.66 -0.91
C ALA A 55 -10.40 2.29 -1.78
N THR A 56 -9.22 2.75 -1.39
CA THR A 56 -7.98 2.45 -2.11
C THR A 56 -6.91 1.99 -1.14
N VAL A 57 -6.27 0.86 -1.47
CA VAL A 57 -5.05 0.38 -0.79
C VAL A 57 -3.91 0.46 -1.78
N THR A 58 -2.82 1.12 -1.41
CA THR A 58 -1.55 1.05 -2.14
C THR A 58 -0.68 -0.02 -1.50
N VAL A 59 -0.41 -1.09 -2.23
CA VAL A 59 0.43 -2.21 -1.78
C VAL A 59 1.83 -2.05 -2.33
N THR A 60 2.81 -1.85 -1.46
CA THR A 60 4.23 -1.74 -1.83
C THR A 60 4.95 -3.02 -1.48
N LYS A 61 5.74 -3.56 -2.42
CA LYS A 61 6.60 -4.71 -2.16
C LYS A 61 8.04 -4.25 -1.96
N ILE A 62 8.61 -4.60 -0.83
CA ILE A 62 9.99 -4.26 -0.46
C ILE A 62 10.79 -5.55 -0.36
N VAL A 63 12.03 -5.52 -0.88
CA VAL A 63 13.02 -6.58 -0.73
C VAL A 63 14.18 -6.00 0.05
N HIS A 64 14.49 -6.62 1.18
CA HIS A 64 15.68 -6.38 1.98
C HIS A 64 16.58 -7.60 1.90
N CYS A 65 17.85 -7.41 2.26
CA CYS A 65 18.77 -8.49 2.51
C CYS A 65 19.38 -8.32 3.90
N ASP A 66 19.51 -9.43 4.60
CA ASP A 66 20.35 -9.57 5.79
C ASP A 66 21.34 -10.71 5.52
N SER A 67 22.63 -10.45 5.68
CA SER A 67 23.67 -11.44 5.44
C SER A 67 24.54 -11.60 6.67
N SER A 68 24.94 -12.84 6.93
CA SER A 68 25.87 -13.19 7.98
C SER A 68 26.95 -14.13 7.46
N LEU A 69 28.19 -13.87 7.87
CA LEU A 69 29.36 -14.65 7.46
C LEU A 69 29.54 -14.67 5.93
N GLY A 70 29.15 -13.59 5.26
CA GLY A 70 29.29 -13.39 3.84
C GLY A 70 30.74 -13.21 3.40
N ILE A 71 31.07 -13.70 2.21
CA ILE A 71 32.38 -13.54 1.57
C ILE A 71 32.20 -12.68 0.31
N PRO A 72 32.99 -11.61 0.09
CA PRO A 72 34.07 -11.10 0.94
C PRO A 72 33.60 -10.38 2.22
N ASN A 73 32.32 -10.00 2.30
CA ASN A 73 31.64 -9.46 3.48
C ASN A 73 30.11 -9.53 3.24
N ASP A 74 29.34 -9.29 4.30
CA ASP A 74 27.87 -9.32 4.28
C ASP A 74 27.28 -8.32 3.27
N ASP A 75 27.86 -7.11 3.16
CA ASP A 75 27.38 -6.07 2.23
C ASP A 75 27.52 -6.51 0.76
N SER A 76 28.63 -7.14 0.38
CA SER A 76 28.84 -7.65 -0.98
C SER A 76 27.85 -8.75 -1.34
N VAL A 77 27.56 -9.65 -0.40
CA VAL A 77 26.52 -10.68 -0.58
C VAL A 77 25.14 -10.02 -0.74
N CYS A 78 24.81 -9.05 0.11
CA CYS A 78 23.53 -8.36 0.01
C CYS A 78 23.39 -7.49 -1.23
N GLN A 79 24.48 -6.89 -1.72
CA GLN A 79 24.47 -6.22 -3.01
C GLN A 79 24.13 -7.19 -4.13
N PHE A 80 24.80 -8.35 -4.19
CA PHE A 80 24.49 -9.38 -5.18
C PHE A 80 23.02 -9.83 -5.10
N VAL A 81 22.49 -10.08 -3.90
CA VAL A 81 21.09 -10.47 -3.69
C VAL A 81 20.15 -9.39 -4.20
N LEU A 82 20.35 -8.12 -3.82
CA LEU A 82 19.46 -7.03 -4.21
C LEU A 82 19.57 -6.63 -5.69
N GLU A 83 20.62 -7.05 -6.38
CA GLU A 83 20.75 -6.94 -7.84
C GLU A 83 20.02 -8.07 -8.60
N ASN A 84 19.66 -9.17 -7.92
CA ASN A 84 19.07 -10.37 -8.53
C ASN A 84 17.68 -10.74 -7.96
N VAL A 85 17.28 -10.13 -6.84
CA VAL A 85 15.96 -10.28 -6.22
C VAL A 85 15.21 -8.97 -6.28
N ASP A 86 14.21 -8.93 -7.15
CA ASP A 86 13.37 -7.75 -7.37
C ASP A 86 11.95 -7.97 -6.83
N ALA A 87 11.31 -6.86 -6.45
CA ALA A 87 9.93 -6.86 -5.98
C ALA A 87 8.94 -7.55 -6.94
N ASN A 88 9.20 -7.52 -8.25
CA ASN A 88 8.32 -8.05 -9.29
C ASN A 88 8.40 -9.58 -9.48
N GLN A 89 9.31 -10.25 -8.77
CA GLN A 89 9.39 -11.72 -8.76
C GLN A 89 8.40 -12.34 -7.76
N PHE A 90 7.83 -11.52 -6.88
CA PHE A 90 6.85 -11.94 -5.88
C PHE A 90 5.43 -11.67 -6.37
N ASN A 91 4.61 -12.72 -6.48
CA ASN A 91 3.20 -12.57 -6.81
C ASN A 91 2.36 -12.40 -5.53
N LEU A 92 1.67 -11.27 -5.45
CA LEU A 92 0.77 -10.92 -4.36
C LEU A 92 -0.68 -11.22 -4.75
N VAL A 93 -1.44 -11.77 -3.81
CA VAL A 93 -2.86 -12.10 -3.95
C VAL A 93 -3.66 -11.28 -2.96
N VAL A 94 -4.73 -10.63 -3.45
CA VAL A 94 -5.58 -9.77 -2.63
C VAL A 94 -6.99 -10.32 -2.59
N THR A 95 -7.46 -10.54 -1.36
CA THR A 95 -8.83 -10.91 -1.07
C THR A 95 -9.52 -9.76 -0.37
N GLY A 96 -10.76 -9.48 -0.74
CA GLY A 96 -11.54 -8.40 -0.13
C GLY A 96 -12.87 -8.24 -0.84
N ASN A 97 -13.57 -7.15 -0.53
CA ASN A 97 -14.88 -6.89 -1.11
C ASN A 97 -14.74 -6.31 -2.53
N ASN A 98 -14.82 -7.19 -3.53
CA ASN A 98 -14.80 -6.85 -4.96
C ASN A 98 -13.61 -5.96 -5.38
N PRO A 99 -12.35 -6.39 -5.12
CA PRO A 99 -11.17 -5.65 -5.55
C PRO A 99 -11.07 -5.62 -7.08
N ASN A 100 -10.54 -4.53 -7.63
CA ASN A 100 -10.28 -4.41 -9.06
C ASN A 100 -9.13 -5.32 -9.54
N LEU A 101 -8.21 -5.68 -8.65
CA LEU A 101 -7.10 -6.60 -8.87
C LEU A 101 -7.08 -7.64 -7.75
N THR A 102 -7.10 -8.92 -8.11
CA THR A 102 -7.02 -10.03 -7.15
C THR A 102 -5.62 -10.66 -7.11
N SER A 103 -4.78 -10.44 -8.12
CA SER A 103 -3.40 -10.92 -8.17
C SER A 103 -2.56 -9.96 -9.01
N PHE A 104 -1.32 -9.71 -8.60
CA PHE A 104 -0.37 -8.86 -9.32
C PHE A 104 1.07 -9.18 -8.89
N GLN A 105 2.03 -8.85 -9.76
CA GLN A 105 3.44 -8.86 -9.38
C GLN A 105 3.75 -7.66 -8.48
N GLY A 106 4.59 -7.88 -7.45
CA GLY A 106 5.01 -6.84 -6.54
C GLY A 106 5.72 -5.67 -7.23
N SER A 107 5.69 -4.52 -6.57
CA SER A 107 6.29 -3.28 -7.07
C SER A 107 6.82 -2.45 -5.91
N ALA A 108 8.09 -2.05 -6.00
CA ALA A 108 8.70 -1.10 -5.05
C ALA A 108 8.10 0.32 -5.18
N ASN A 109 7.47 0.64 -6.32
CA ASN A 109 6.75 1.89 -6.52
C ASN A 109 5.28 1.83 -6.05
N GLY A 110 4.84 0.67 -5.55
CA GLY A 110 3.47 0.42 -5.14
C GLY A 110 2.53 -0.01 -6.28
N THR A 111 1.47 -0.72 -5.91
CA THR A 111 0.34 -1.10 -6.76
C THR A 111 -0.94 -0.62 -6.10
N THR A 112 -1.72 0.22 -6.81
CA THR A 112 -2.98 0.77 -6.31
C THR A 112 -4.15 -0.17 -6.60
N ILE A 113 -4.87 -0.54 -5.55
CA ILE A 113 -6.03 -1.44 -5.59
C ILE A 113 -7.25 -0.69 -5.09
N SER A 114 -8.32 -0.71 -5.87
CA SER A 114 -9.63 -0.19 -5.46
C SER A 114 -10.53 -1.34 -5.07
N LEU A 115 -11.19 -1.21 -3.92
CA LEU A 115 -12.08 -2.22 -3.35
C LEU A 115 -13.23 -1.55 -2.60
N ASN A 116 -14.33 -2.28 -2.43
CA ASN A 116 -15.40 -1.84 -1.55
C ASN A 116 -14.95 -1.90 -0.07
N PRO A 117 -15.54 -1.10 0.82
CA PRO A 117 -15.20 -1.11 2.24
C PRO A 117 -15.35 -2.49 2.89
N GLY A 118 -14.55 -2.75 3.91
CA GLY A 118 -14.53 -3.98 4.67
C GLY A 118 -13.11 -4.46 4.95
N ASN A 119 -13.00 -5.73 5.36
CA ASN A 119 -11.70 -6.36 5.57
C ASN A 119 -11.09 -6.79 4.24
N TYR A 120 -9.77 -6.69 4.16
CA TYR A 120 -8.99 -7.24 3.07
C TYR A 120 -7.78 -8.01 3.62
N THR A 121 -7.28 -8.94 2.83
CA THR A 121 -6.04 -9.66 3.09
C THR A 121 -5.13 -9.62 1.88
N ILE A 122 -3.83 -9.57 2.12
CA ILE A 122 -2.79 -9.64 1.10
C ILE A 122 -1.91 -10.84 1.47
N SER A 123 -1.86 -11.85 0.62
CA SER A 123 -0.95 -12.98 0.77
C SER A 123 0.07 -13.00 -0.37
N GLU A 124 1.13 -13.76 -0.17
CA GLU A 124 2.22 -13.91 -1.13
C GLU A 124 2.42 -15.38 -1.47
N THR A 125 2.72 -15.68 -2.73
CA THR A 125 3.13 -17.03 -3.13
C THR A 125 4.61 -17.27 -2.79
N SER A 126 4.94 -18.49 -2.38
CA SER A 126 6.32 -18.89 -2.09
C SER A 126 7.28 -18.55 -3.23
N PHE A 127 8.44 -18.00 -2.89
CA PHE A 127 9.55 -17.75 -3.80
C PHE A 127 10.59 -18.87 -3.68
N ASP A 128 11.13 -19.31 -4.81
CA ASP A 128 12.17 -20.36 -4.86
C ASP A 128 13.55 -19.72 -4.72
N THR A 129 14.25 -20.04 -3.62
CA THR A 129 15.59 -19.49 -3.31
C THR A 129 16.72 -20.25 -4.00
N MET A 130 16.44 -21.41 -4.62
CA MET A 130 17.46 -22.33 -5.12
C MET A 130 18.42 -21.69 -6.12
N ASP A 131 17.93 -20.82 -7.00
CA ASP A 131 18.77 -20.14 -8.00
C ASP A 131 19.77 -19.18 -7.34
N ILE A 132 19.41 -18.55 -6.22
CA ILE A 132 20.31 -17.64 -5.48
C ILE A 132 21.29 -18.43 -4.63
N GLU A 133 20.83 -19.49 -3.95
CA GLU A 133 21.70 -20.40 -3.20
C GLU A 133 22.81 -20.94 -4.08
N ASN A 134 22.48 -21.41 -5.29
CA ASN A 134 23.45 -21.94 -6.25
C ASN A 134 24.48 -20.91 -6.69
N GLN A 135 24.09 -19.63 -6.81
CA GLN A 135 25.01 -18.56 -7.21
C GLN A 135 25.89 -18.10 -6.05
N LEU A 136 25.39 -18.14 -4.82
CA LEU A 136 26.15 -17.80 -3.61
C LEU A 136 27.08 -18.92 -3.11
N GLY A 137 27.01 -20.09 -3.73
CA GLY A 137 27.90 -21.22 -3.47
C GLY A 137 27.27 -22.31 -2.59
N GLU A 138 27.87 -23.50 -2.61
CA GLU A 138 27.30 -24.73 -2.03
C GLU A 138 27.02 -24.67 -0.52
N THR A 139 27.65 -23.75 0.22
CA THR A 139 27.46 -23.58 1.66
C THR A 139 26.43 -22.51 2.02
N ALA A 140 25.94 -21.76 1.03
CA ALA A 140 24.96 -20.70 1.25
C ALA A 140 23.63 -21.31 1.73
N ILE A 141 23.08 -20.73 2.78
CA ILE A 141 21.71 -20.99 3.22
C ILE A 141 20.93 -19.71 2.96
N VAL A 142 19.85 -19.79 2.20
CA VAL A 142 19.02 -18.63 1.88
C VAL A 142 17.60 -18.88 2.35
N THR A 143 17.12 -18.04 3.25
CA THR A 143 15.73 -18.05 3.72
C THR A 143 15.05 -16.73 3.40
N ILE A 144 13.73 -16.74 3.34
CA ILE A 144 12.93 -15.52 3.21
C ILE A 144 12.04 -15.40 4.43
N SER A 145 12.21 -14.31 5.16
CA SER A 145 11.29 -13.87 6.20
C SER A 145 10.40 -12.78 5.64
N THR A 146 9.09 -12.89 5.84
CA THR A 146 8.10 -11.93 5.34
C THR A 146 7.42 -11.22 6.50
N ASP A 147 7.34 -9.90 6.41
CA ASP A 147 6.62 -9.04 7.34
C ASP A 147 5.76 -8.01 6.59
N SER A 148 5.00 -7.20 7.32
CA SER A 148 4.18 -6.14 6.80
C SER A 148 4.25 -4.89 7.67
N ASN A 149 4.08 -3.74 7.04
CA ASN A 149 4.06 -2.45 7.71
C ASN A 149 2.97 -1.54 7.13
N GLY A 150 2.73 -0.39 7.76
CA GLY A 150 1.68 0.56 7.38
C GLY A 150 0.33 0.22 8.02
N ASP A 151 -0.74 0.32 7.23
CA ASP A 151 -2.13 0.15 7.66
C ASP A 151 -2.58 -1.33 7.69
N CYS A 152 -1.69 -2.25 7.34
CA CYS A 152 -1.92 -3.69 7.42
C CYS A 152 -1.02 -4.34 8.50
N SER A 153 -1.45 -5.50 8.99
CA SER A 153 -0.71 -6.25 10.02
C SER A 153 -0.51 -7.70 9.61
N SER A 154 0.73 -8.17 9.72
CA SER A 154 1.12 -9.55 9.45
C SER A 154 0.36 -10.53 10.31
N GLN A 155 0.05 -11.68 9.73
CA GLN A 155 -0.48 -12.84 10.41
C GLN A 155 0.40 -14.03 10.07
N PHE A 156 0.76 -14.77 11.11
CA PHE A 156 1.62 -15.96 11.03
C PHE A 156 0.85 -17.19 11.49
N ASN A 157 1.32 -18.37 11.08
CA ASN A 157 0.83 -19.65 11.61
C ASN A 157 1.52 -19.99 12.96
N GLU A 158 1.25 -21.17 13.53
CA GLU A 158 1.86 -21.63 14.79
C GLU A 158 3.37 -21.90 14.70
N VAL A 159 3.93 -21.94 13.48
CA VAL A 159 5.35 -22.13 13.20
C VAL A 159 5.98 -20.87 12.60
N ASP A 160 5.43 -19.70 12.95
CA ASP A 160 5.91 -18.36 12.56
C ASP A 160 6.08 -18.16 11.04
N THR A 161 5.38 -18.93 10.20
CA THR A 161 5.35 -18.71 8.75
C THR A 161 4.31 -17.66 8.40
N PHE A 162 4.68 -16.69 7.57
CA PHE A 162 3.77 -15.66 7.07
C PHE A 162 2.62 -16.30 6.28
N GLN A 163 1.40 -15.90 6.60
CA GLN A 163 0.19 -16.36 5.92
C GLN A 163 -0.40 -15.23 5.07
N GLU A 164 -0.61 -14.07 5.69
CA GLU A 164 -1.24 -12.91 5.07
C GLU A 164 -1.03 -11.64 5.91
N ALA A 165 -1.07 -10.47 5.29
CA ALA A 165 -1.25 -9.19 5.96
C ALA A 165 -2.73 -8.80 5.91
N LYS A 166 -3.29 -8.37 7.03
CA LYS A 166 -4.72 -7.99 7.16
C LYS A 166 -4.89 -6.50 7.34
N GLY A 167 -5.94 -5.95 6.73
CA GLY A 167 -6.40 -4.60 7.01
C GLY A 167 -7.92 -4.49 6.96
N SER A 168 -8.44 -3.37 7.42
CA SER A 168 -9.86 -3.01 7.32
C SER A 168 -9.96 -1.58 6.84
N ILE A 169 -10.77 -1.35 5.80
CA ILE A 169 -10.83 -0.06 5.11
C ILE A 169 -12.26 0.44 4.97
N SER A 170 -12.46 1.75 5.17
CA SER A 170 -13.75 2.46 5.10
C SER A 170 -14.00 3.08 3.73
N ASN A 171 -15.22 3.57 3.48
CA ASN A 171 -15.56 4.27 2.23
C ASN A 171 -14.62 5.44 1.95
N SER A 172 -14.13 5.54 0.72
CA SER A 172 -13.19 6.58 0.26
C SER A 172 -11.89 6.72 1.07
N GLU A 173 -11.57 5.75 1.93
CA GLU A 173 -10.31 5.76 2.67
C GLU A 173 -9.14 5.37 1.75
N LEU A 174 -7.98 5.95 2.03
CA LEU A 174 -6.72 5.64 1.36
C LEU A 174 -5.80 5.01 2.40
N GLN A 175 -5.34 3.79 2.15
CA GLN A 175 -4.41 3.07 3.01
C GLN A 175 -3.13 2.69 2.25
N SER A 176 -2.04 2.51 2.99
CA SER A 176 -0.79 1.97 2.49
C SER A 176 -0.45 0.68 3.24
N CYS A 177 -0.11 -0.36 2.51
CA CYS A 177 0.35 -1.63 3.07
C CYS A 177 1.68 -1.99 2.43
N GLU A 178 2.71 -2.16 3.24
CA GLU A 178 4.01 -2.64 2.80
C GLU A 178 4.10 -4.13 3.09
N ILE A 179 4.50 -4.92 2.10
CA ILE A 179 4.88 -6.33 2.28
C ILE A 179 6.39 -6.40 2.09
N ILE A 180 7.11 -6.82 3.12
CA ILE A 180 8.57 -6.75 3.20
C ILE A 180 9.10 -8.18 3.21
N ASN A 181 9.91 -8.55 2.22
CA ASN A 181 10.71 -9.76 2.30
C ASN A 181 12.13 -9.41 2.66
N THR A 182 12.64 -10.03 3.72
CA THR A 182 14.06 -10.04 4.03
C THR A 182 14.64 -11.35 3.55
N VAL A 183 15.51 -11.27 2.55
CA VAL A 183 16.31 -12.40 2.09
C VAL A 183 17.47 -12.56 3.07
N GLU A 184 17.40 -13.58 3.89
CA GLU A 184 18.39 -13.89 4.90
C GLU A 184 19.40 -14.86 4.32
N VAL A 185 20.68 -14.48 4.32
CA VAL A 185 21.77 -15.30 3.79
C VAL A 185 22.75 -15.65 4.90
N SER A 186 23.09 -16.92 5.02
CA SER A 186 24.20 -17.38 5.86
C SER A 186 25.27 -18.08 5.03
N GLN A 187 26.54 -17.73 5.26
CA GLN A 187 27.72 -18.36 4.64
C GLN A 187 27.75 -18.29 3.10
N GLY A 188 27.14 -17.26 2.52
CA GLY A 188 27.17 -17.02 1.06
C GLY A 188 28.47 -16.36 0.61
N ALA A 189 28.94 -16.71 -0.58
CA ALA A 189 30.02 -16.03 -1.27
C ALA A 189 29.43 -15.28 -2.47
N SER A 190 29.55 -13.95 -2.48
CA SER A 190 29.22 -13.17 -3.66
C SER A 190 30.07 -13.67 -4.84
N PRO A 191 29.47 -13.99 -6.00
CA PRO A 191 30.22 -14.16 -7.24
C PRO A 191 31.13 -12.94 -7.45
N GLU A 192 32.34 -13.16 -7.99
CA GLU A 192 33.38 -12.13 -8.14
C GLU A 192 32.78 -10.77 -8.59
N ALA A 193 32.94 -9.75 -7.74
CA ALA A 193 32.68 -8.35 -8.08
C ALA A 193 33.78 -7.78 -9.00
#